data_AF-A0A1L3NC19-F1
#
_entry.id   AF-A0A1L3NC19-F1
#
_cell.length_a   1.000
_cell.length_b   1.000
_cell.length_c   1.000
_cell.angle_alpha   90.00
_cell.angle_beta   90.00
_cell.angle_gamma   90.00
#
_symmetry.space_group_name_H-M   'P 1'
#
loop_
_entity.id
_entity.type
_entity.pdbx_description
1 polymer ?
#
loop_
_entity_poly.entity_id
_entity_poly.type
_entity_poly.pdbx_seq_one_letter_code
_entity_poly.pdbx_strand_id
1 'polypeptide(L)'
;MNNLLGAYDKDRKLGKEGITAAGLLMFGEESAITDEFSNYFLDYREKISEEVRWDYRLISSDGTWSGNIFDFYFKIINKITDNLKVVKKIQLKLPLLIVN
;
A
#
# COMPACT_ATOMS: atom_id res chain seq x y z
N MET A 1 -8.83 -12.36 -22.19
CA MET A 1 -9.27 -11.45 -21.10
C MET A 1 -8.06 -11.18 -20.25
N ASN A 2 -7.72 -9.90 -20.05
CA ASN A 2 -6.58 -9.51 -19.22
C ASN A 2 -6.91 -9.89 -17.78
N ASN A 3 -6.13 -10.80 -17.17
CA ASN A 3 -6.25 -11.17 -15.76
C ASN A 3 -5.87 -9.94 -14.93
N LEU A 4 -6.87 -9.14 -14.54
CA LEU A 4 -6.80 -7.69 -14.30
C LEU A 4 -5.83 -7.17 -13.23
N LEU A 5 -4.96 -8.01 -12.64
CA LEU A 5 -3.67 -7.71 -11.97
C LEU A 5 -2.95 -9.00 -11.50
N GLY A 6 -3.25 -10.17 -12.09
CA GLY A 6 -2.82 -11.48 -11.57
C GLY A 6 -3.56 -11.93 -10.29
N ALA A 7 -4.57 -11.19 -9.84
CA ALA A 7 -5.40 -11.51 -8.67
C ALA A 7 -6.35 -12.70 -8.86
N TYR A 8 -6.54 -13.15 -10.10
CA TYR A 8 -7.39 -14.28 -10.46
C TYR A 8 -6.62 -15.19 -11.41
N ASP A 9 -6.64 -16.49 -11.14
CA ASP A 9 -6.00 -17.50 -11.98
C ASP A 9 -6.94 -18.69 -12.26
N LYS A 10 -6.70 -19.32 -13.39
CA LYS A 10 -7.44 -20.48 -13.90
C LYS A 10 -6.44 -21.56 -14.27
N ASP A 11 -6.27 -22.55 -13.40
CA ASP A 11 -5.51 -23.74 -13.73
C ASP A 11 -6.30 -24.59 -14.73
N ARG A 12 -5.89 -24.50 -16.00
CA ARG A 12 -6.51 -25.22 -17.12
C ARG A 12 -6.29 -26.74 -17.08
N LYS A 13 -5.34 -27.25 -16.27
CA LYS A 13 -5.08 -28.69 -16.13
C LYS A 13 -5.88 -29.29 -14.98
N LEU A 14 -6.01 -28.57 -13.87
CA LEU A 14 -6.73 -29.04 -12.67
C LEU A 14 -8.18 -28.55 -12.59
N GLY A 15 -8.61 -27.65 -13.48
CA GLY A 15 -9.97 -27.08 -13.49
C GLY A 15 -10.26 -26.17 -12.30
N LYS A 16 -9.22 -25.73 -11.57
CA LYS A 16 -9.35 -24.85 -10.40
C LYS A 16 -9.27 -23.40 -10.85
N GLU A 17 -10.22 -22.61 -10.37
CA GLU A 17 -10.35 -21.19 -10.65
C GLU A 17 -10.56 -20.46 -9.33
N GLY A 18 -9.88 -19.33 -9.13
CA GLY A 18 -10.02 -18.61 -7.87
C GLY A 18 -9.12 -17.39 -7.74
N ILE A 19 -9.30 -16.71 -6.62
CA ILE A 19 -8.44 -15.60 -6.20
C ILE A 19 -7.05 -16.17 -5.88
N THR A 20 -6.00 -15.52 -6.38
CA THR A 20 -4.62 -15.88 -6.06
C THR A 20 -4.25 -15.37 -4.67
N ALA A 21 -3.24 -15.96 -4.05
CA ALA A 21 -2.67 -15.44 -2.79
C ALA A 21 -2.34 -13.93 -2.89
N ALA A 22 -1.77 -13.49 -4.01
CA ALA A 22 -1.48 -12.07 -4.25
C ALA A 22 -2.76 -11.23 -4.35
N GLY A 23 -3.80 -11.74 -5.02
CA GLY A 23 -5.11 -11.09 -5.07
C GLY A 23 -5.75 -10.93 -3.69
N LEU A 24 -5.69 -11.98 -2.87
CA LEU A 24 -6.20 -11.96 -1.50
C LEU A 24 -5.44 -10.95 -0.64
N LEU A 25 -4.10 -10.93 -0.69
CA LEU A 25 -3.27 -10.00 0.07
C LEU A 25 -3.45 -8.54 -0.37
N MET A 26 -3.64 -8.29 -1.67
CA MET A 26 -3.76 -6.94 -2.22
C MET A 26 -5.16 -6.36 -2.05
N PHE A 27 -6.22 -7.18 -2.10
CA PHE A 27 -7.60 -6.70 -2.19
C PHE A 27 -8.59 -7.35 -1.23
N GLY A 28 -8.18 -8.33 -0.44
CA GLY A 28 -9.03 -8.98 0.57
C GLY A 28 -9.32 -8.08 1.77
N GLU A 29 -10.21 -8.56 2.64
CA GLU A 29 -10.37 -8.03 4.00
C GLU A 29 -9.43 -8.76 4.96
N GLU A 30 -9.00 -8.11 6.03
CA GLU A 30 -8.06 -8.67 7.00
C GLU A 30 -8.49 -10.04 7.55
N SER A 31 -9.79 -10.23 7.79
CA SER A 31 -10.32 -11.52 8.25
C SER A 31 -10.08 -12.63 7.23
N ALA A 32 -10.40 -12.39 5.95
CA ALA A 32 -10.16 -13.35 4.88
C ALA A 32 -8.67 -13.61 4.65
N ILE A 33 -7.82 -12.60 4.84
CA ILE A 33 -6.37 -12.74 4.73
C ILE A 33 -5.83 -13.59 5.89
N THR A 34 -6.28 -13.34 7.12
CA THR A 34 -5.79 -14.06 8.31
C THR A 34 -6.32 -15.49 8.42
N ASP A 35 -7.49 -15.78 7.85
CA ASP A 35 -8.01 -17.13 7.67
C ASP A 35 -7.05 -18.01 6.84
N GLU A 36 -6.43 -17.45 5.79
CA GLU A 36 -5.46 -18.16 4.93
C GLU A 36 -4.01 -18.00 5.44
N PHE A 37 -3.66 -16.82 5.95
CA PHE A 37 -2.33 -16.42 6.40
C PHE A 37 -2.37 -15.96 7.86
N SER A 38 -2.41 -16.90 8.80
CA SER A 38 -2.56 -16.60 10.24
C SER A 38 -1.48 -15.70 10.86
N ASN A 39 -0.32 -15.56 10.21
CA ASN A 39 0.76 -14.68 10.63
C ASN A 39 0.76 -13.31 9.90
N TYR A 40 -0.26 -13.02 9.09
CA TYR A 40 -0.38 -11.73 8.40
C TYR A 40 -0.65 -10.61 9.40
N PHE A 41 0.19 -9.58 9.36
CA PHE A 41 0.04 -8.41 10.21
C PHE A 41 0.81 -7.23 9.61
N LEU A 42 0.14 -6.09 9.44
CA LEU A 42 0.76 -4.84 9.02
C LEU A 42 0.78 -3.87 10.20
N ASP A 43 1.95 -3.30 10.50
CA ASP A 43 2.13 -2.35 11.60
C ASP A 43 3.08 -1.24 11.15
N TYR A 44 2.52 -0.08 10.82
CA TYR A 44 3.27 1.13 10.58
C TYR A 44 3.28 1.99 11.83
N ARG A 45 4.46 2.48 12.21
CA ARG A 45 4.67 3.30 13.39
C ARG A 45 5.54 4.49 13.02
N GLU A 46 5.11 5.66 13.44
CA GLU A 46 5.82 6.92 13.22
C GLU A 46 6.06 7.59 14.57
N LYS A 47 7.28 8.10 14.74
CA LYS A 47 7.70 8.84 15.93
C LYS A 47 8.37 10.14 15.50
N ILE A 48 7.76 11.24 15.90
CA ILE A 48 8.14 12.62 15.63
C ILE A 48 8.49 13.31 16.95
N SER A 49 7.71 13.09 18.01
CA SER A 49 7.93 13.68 19.33
C SER A 49 8.46 12.65 20.34
N GLU A 50 9.07 13.14 21.42
CA GLU A 50 9.50 12.30 22.55
C GLU A 50 8.39 12.10 23.59
N GLU A 51 7.32 12.90 23.53
CA GLU A 51 6.25 12.94 24.54
C GLU A 51 5.30 11.74 24.46
N VAL A 52 5.10 11.20 23.26
CA VAL A 52 4.24 10.03 23.04
C VAL A 52 5.04 8.84 22.52
N ARG A 53 4.50 7.63 22.76
CA ARG A 53 5.15 6.39 22.29
C ARG A 53 5.23 6.35 20.75
N TRP A 54 4.13 6.70 20.08
CA TRP A 54 4.00 6.81 18.62
C TRP A 54 3.07 7.98 18.30
N ASP A 55 3.49 8.91 17.45
CA ASP A 55 2.66 10.03 16.98
C ASP A 55 1.62 9.56 15.96
N TYR A 56 1.94 8.49 15.23
CA TYR A 56 0.99 7.79 14.39
C TYR A 56 1.27 6.28 14.40
N ARG A 57 0.19 5.48 14.48
CA ARG A 57 0.25 4.04 14.36
C ARG A 57 -0.94 3.55 13.55
N LEU A 58 -0.68 2.71 12.57
CA LEU A 58 -1.68 2.05 11.73
C LEU A 58 -1.44 0.54 11.80
N ILE A 59 -2.50 -0.22 12.08
CA ILE A 59 -2.40 -1.66 12.28
C ILE A 59 -3.50 -2.35 11.47
N SER A 60 -3.19 -3.45 10.78
CA SER A 60 -4.19 -4.20 9.99
C SER A 60 -5.37 -4.69 10.83
N SER A 61 -5.14 -5.01 12.11
CA SER A 61 -6.14 -5.56 13.02
C SER A 61 -6.97 -4.50 13.77
N ASP A 62 -6.89 -3.21 13.40
CA ASP A 62 -7.65 -2.15 14.10
C ASP A 62 -9.14 -2.10 13.70
N GLY A 63 -9.52 -2.80 12.63
CA GLY A 63 -10.91 -2.94 12.16
C GLY A 63 -11.52 -1.67 11.57
N THR A 64 -10.75 -0.59 11.40
CA THR A 64 -11.23 0.69 10.85
C THR A 64 -11.03 0.83 9.35
N TRP A 65 -10.34 -0.14 8.74
CA TRP A 65 -10.03 -0.20 7.32
C TRP A 65 -9.85 -1.65 6.86
N SER A 66 -9.68 -1.85 5.56
CA SER A 66 -9.69 -3.18 4.95
C SER A 66 -8.55 -4.11 5.40
N GLY A 67 -7.46 -3.54 5.91
CA GLY A 67 -6.28 -4.27 6.36
C GLY A 67 -5.41 -4.87 5.24
N ASN A 68 -5.76 -4.71 3.96
CA ASN A 68 -4.97 -5.22 2.83
C ASN A 68 -3.76 -4.35 2.47
N ILE A 69 -2.85 -4.92 1.69
CA ILE A 69 -1.59 -4.26 1.30
C ILE A 69 -1.85 -3.00 0.48
N PHE A 70 -2.89 -2.97 -0.36
CA PHE A 70 -3.19 -1.82 -1.21
C PHE A 70 -3.61 -0.61 -0.39
N ASP A 71 -4.60 -0.75 0.48
CA ASP A 71 -5.07 0.33 1.36
C ASP A 71 -3.96 0.74 2.33
N PHE A 72 -3.17 -0.20 2.86
CA PHE A 72 -2.01 0.10 3.70
C PHE A 72 -1.02 1.03 3.01
N TYR A 73 -0.64 0.69 1.77
CA TYR A 73 0.27 1.51 0.97
C TYR A 73 -0.23 2.94 0.83
N PHE A 74 -1.49 3.14 0.44
CA PHE A 74 -2.04 4.47 0.24
C PHE A 74 -2.21 5.27 1.54
N LYS A 75 -2.49 4.59 2.67
CA LYS A 75 -2.57 5.26 3.98
C LYS A 75 -1.22 5.76 4.48
N ILE A 76 -0.12 5.08 4.17
CA ILE A 76 1.20 5.43 4.70
C ILE A 76 2.10 6.19 3.72
N ILE A 77 1.87 6.10 2.39
CA ILE A 77 2.81 6.66 1.41
C ILE A 77 3.04 8.16 1.60
N ASN A 78 1.99 8.94 1.84
CA ASN A 78 2.12 10.38 2.08
C ASN A 78 2.93 10.67 3.35
N LYS A 79 2.77 9.87 4.40
CA LYS A 79 3.53 10.02 5.67
C LYS A 79 5.01 9.72 5.48
N ILE A 80 5.33 8.72 4.67
CA ILE A 80 6.71 8.39 4.31
C ILE A 80 7.31 9.52 3.46
N THR A 81 6.57 10.02 2.46
CA THR A 81 7.08 11.06 1.55
C THR A 81 7.14 12.45 2.16
N ASP A 82 6.29 12.79 3.13
CA ASP A 82 6.32 14.10 3.79
C ASP A 82 7.54 14.25 4.71
N ASN A 83 7.95 13.15 5.36
CA ASN A 83 9.19 13.09 6.14
C ASN A 83 10.44 13.12 5.24
N LEU A 84 10.31 12.67 4.00
CA LEU A 84 11.29 12.94 2.96
C LEU A 84 11.07 14.38 2.46
N LYS A 85 11.53 15.38 3.23
CA LYS A 85 11.81 16.73 2.70
C LYS A 85 12.88 16.63 1.58
N VAL A 86 12.52 16.06 0.44
CA VAL A 86 13.23 16.28 -0.80
C VAL A 86 13.01 17.75 -1.09
N VAL A 87 14.07 18.53 -0.92
CA VAL A 87 14.10 19.93 -1.37
C VAL A 87 13.73 19.91 -2.85
N LYS A 88 12.46 20.16 -3.17
CA LYS A 88 12.00 20.37 -4.54
C LYS A 88 12.59 21.70 -5.03
N LYS A 89 13.80 21.62 -5.57
CA LYS A 89 14.27 22.53 -6.61
C LYS A 89 14.42 21.73 -7.90
N ILE A 90 13.29 21.35 -8.49
CA ILE A 90 13.26 21.13 -9.93
C ILE A 90 12.85 22.47 -10.53
N GLN A 91 13.83 23.35 -10.73
CA GLN A 91 13.61 24.57 -11.48
C GLN A 91 13.71 24.18 -12.96
N LEU A 92 12.58 23.78 -13.55
CA LEU A 92 12.45 23.76 -15.01
C LEU A 92 12.49 25.22 -15.48
N LYS A 93 13.71 25.75 -15.69
CA LYS A 93 13.86 26.92 -16.55
C LYS A 93 13.55 26.44 -17.96
N LEU A 94 12.30 26.60 -18.38
CA LEU A 94 12.04 26.79 -19.80
C LEU A 94 12.87 28.02 -20.20
N PRO A 95 13.78 27.93 -21.18
CA PRO A 95 14.39 29.13 -21.72
C PRO A 95 13.24 29.95 -22.31
N LEU A 96 12.90 31.05 -21.64
CA LEU A 96 12.21 32.14 -22.28
C LEU A 96 13.08 32.51 -23.48
N LEU A 97 12.55 32.27 -24.68
CA LEU A 97 13.04 32.90 -25.90
C LEU A 97 13.02 34.41 -25.65
N ILE A 98 14.18 34.95 -25.26
CA ILE A 98 14.42 36.38 -25.38
C ILE A 98 14.84 36.58 -26.84
N VAL A 99 13.84 36.96 -27.62
CA VAL A 99 13.81 37.91 -28.74
C VAL A 99 15.15 38.25 -29.41
N ASN A 100 15.18 38.10 -30.73
CA ASN A 100 15.51 39.22 -31.61
C ASN A 100 14.36 39.40 -32.60
#